data_AF-A0A921E1F2-F1
#
_entry.id   AF-A0A921E1F2-F1
#
_cell.length_a   1.000
_cell.length_b   1.000
_cell.length_c   1.000
_cell.angle_alpha   90.00
_cell.angle_beta   90.00
_cell.angle_gamma   90.00
#
_symmetry.space_group_name_H-M   'P 1'
#
loop_
_entity.id
_entity.type
_entity.pdbx_description
1 polymer ?
#
loop_
_entity_poly.entity_id
_entity_poly.type
_entity_poly.pdbx_seq_one_letter_code
_entity_poly.pdbx_strand_id
1 'polypeptide(L)'
;MVGATDRFDFAIASHVIEHVPNTLGWFRGILEVLKPGAHFNLALPDKRYTFDLNCQVSTLGQLIEADLCNFNIPSIRQMFDHTLNIAKIEPGAIWQNPVNPATIPPYNGDFALWLAEAQAKEIMANGRYYDSHCWIYTPESFLKLLRGAALLGRFGYEIAAFDNTAPGDFEFFITLRKPEPGLDPEELKRRQVYAIDVNLGAIAEVKRKAALVAL
;
A
#
# COMPACT_ATOMS: atom_id res chain seq x y z
N MET A 1 -0.05 -21.42 -9.03
CA MET A 1 -1.17 -21.98 -9.80
C MET A 1 -0.72 -22.10 -11.25
N VAL A 2 -0.82 -23.28 -11.86
CA VAL A 2 -0.73 -23.43 -13.32
C VAL A 2 -2.15 -23.57 -13.82
N GLY A 3 -2.63 -22.64 -14.63
CA GLY A 3 -4.01 -22.70 -15.14
C GLY A 3 -4.43 -21.43 -15.87
N ALA A 4 -3.93 -21.27 -17.09
CA ALA A 4 -4.25 -20.25 -18.10
C ALA A 4 -3.90 -18.78 -17.75
N THR A 5 -2.94 -18.25 -18.52
CA THR A 5 -2.58 -16.82 -18.63
C THR A 5 -3.66 -16.05 -19.37
N ASP A 6 -3.68 -14.72 -19.21
CA ASP A 6 -4.52 -13.80 -20.00
C ASP A 6 -6.02 -14.16 -20.01
N ARG A 7 -6.60 -14.44 -18.84
CA ARG A 7 -8.00 -14.88 -18.71
C ARG A 7 -8.96 -13.76 -18.38
N PHE A 8 -8.53 -12.79 -17.58
CA PHE A 8 -9.44 -11.81 -16.98
C PHE A 8 -9.31 -10.45 -17.65
N ASP A 9 -10.45 -9.82 -17.94
CA ASP A 9 -10.53 -8.47 -18.52
C ASP A 9 -10.33 -7.37 -17.46
N PHE A 10 -10.47 -7.72 -16.19
CA PHE A 10 -10.18 -6.84 -15.06
C PHE A 10 -9.91 -7.62 -13.78
N ALA A 11 -9.30 -6.95 -12.80
CA ALA A 11 -9.21 -7.36 -11.41
C ALA A 11 -9.60 -6.19 -10.49
N ILE A 12 -10.11 -6.50 -9.31
CA ILE A 12 -10.45 -5.52 -8.28
C ILE A 12 -9.95 -6.06 -6.94
N ALA A 13 -9.32 -5.20 -6.15
CA ALA A 13 -8.96 -5.50 -4.77
C ALA A 13 -9.23 -4.27 -3.90
N SER A 14 -9.97 -4.46 -2.81
CA SER A 14 -10.32 -3.38 -1.88
C SER A 14 -9.89 -3.83 -0.49
N HIS A 15 -8.97 -3.07 0.13
CA HIS A 15 -8.36 -3.39 1.43
C HIS A 15 -7.73 -4.78 1.49
N VAL A 16 -6.92 -5.11 0.47
CA VAL A 16 -6.21 -6.41 0.35
C VAL A 16 -4.71 -6.23 0.34
N ILE A 17 -4.20 -5.24 -0.40
CA ILE A 17 -2.76 -5.07 -0.67
C ILE A 17 -1.96 -4.86 0.61
N GLU A 18 -2.52 -4.17 1.59
CA GLU A 18 -1.94 -3.95 2.91
C GLU A 18 -1.78 -5.25 3.70
N HIS A 19 -2.56 -6.30 3.42
CA HIS A 19 -2.44 -7.61 4.07
C HIS A 19 -1.52 -8.59 3.30
N VAL A 20 -1.09 -8.22 2.09
CA VAL A 20 -0.25 -9.06 1.23
C VAL A 20 1.22 -8.92 1.61
N PRO A 21 1.91 -9.95 2.12
CA PRO A 21 3.28 -9.79 2.63
C PRO A 21 4.32 -9.42 1.56
N ASN A 22 4.15 -9.89 0.33
CA ASN A 22 4.98 -9.59 -0.84
C ASN A 22 4.13 -8.94 -1.95
N THR A 23 3.99 -7.62 -1.88
CA THR A 23 3.18 -6.84 -2.82
C THR A 23 3.68 -6.92 -4.26
N LEU A 24 4.99 -6.89 -4.50
CA LEU A 24 5.55 -6.98 -5.86
C LEU A 24 5.32 -8.37 -6.47
N GLY A 25 5.47 -9.43 -5.67
CA GLY A 25 5.11 -10.80 -6.05
C GLY A 25 3.64 -10.94 -6.40
N TRP A 26 2.77 -10.39 -5.58
CA TRP A 26 1.33 -10.39 -5.84
C TRP A 26 0.96 -9.62 -7.11
N PHE A 27 1.56 -8.44 -7.32
CA PHE A 27 1.40 -7.68 -8.56
C PHE A 27 1.76 -8.50 -9.79
N ARG A 28 2.90 -9.22 -9.77
CA ARG A 28 3.29 -10.10 -10.87
C ARG A 28 2.28 -11.23 -11.09
N GLY A 29 1.84 -11.89 -10.02
CA GLY A 29 0.84 -12.96 -10.11
C GLY A 29 -0.50 -12.51 -10.71
N ILE A 30 -0.97 -11.31 -10.34
CA ILE A 30 -2.17 -10.73 -10.95
C ILE A 30 -1.93 -10.37 -12.43
N LEU A 31 -0.73 -9.89 -12.78
CA LEU A 31 -0.38 -9.50 -14.14
C LEU A 31 -0.41 -10.72 -15.08
N GLU A 32 0.03 -11.88 -14.61
CA GLU A 32 0.02 -13.14 -15.38
C GLU A 32 -1.38 -13.57 -15.82
N VAL A 33 -2.41 -13.30 -15.02
CA VAL A 33 -3.79 -13.76 -15.29
C VAL A 33 -4.65 -12.72 -16.01
N LEU A 34 -4.25 -11.45 -16.03
CA LEU A 34 -4.93 -10.38 -16.73
C LEU A 34 -4.63 -10.42 -18.23
N LYS A 35 -5.60 -10.11 -19.09
CA LYS A 35 -5.36 -9.89 -20.53
C LYS A 35 -4.58 -8.59 -20.77
N PRO A 36 -3.83 -8.46 -21.87
CA PRO A 36 -3.28 -7.16 -22.27
C PRO A 36 -4.37 -6.09 -22.34
N GLY A 37 -4.07 -4.88 -21.87
CA GLY A 37 -5.03 -3.77 -21.78
C GLY A 37 -6.05 -3.87 -20.64
N ALA A 38 -6.11 -5.00 -19.92
CA ALA A 38 -7.00 -5.17 -18.77
C ALA A 38 -6.62 -4.27 -17.60
N HIS A 39 -7.62 -3.89 -16.79
CA HIS A 39 -7.45 -2.99 -15.66
C HIS A 39 -7.42 -3.74 -14.33
N PHE A 40 -6.55 -3.30 -13.42
CA PHE A 40 -6.53 -3.72 -12.03
C PHE A 40 -6.81 -2.52 -11.13
N ASN A 41 -7.97 -2.52 -10.50
CA ASN A 41 -8.44 -1.42 -9.66
C ASN A 41 -8.20 -1.74 -8.20
N LEU A 42 -7.62 -0.79 -7.46
CA LEU A 42 -7.27 -0.93 -6.06
C LEU A 42 -7.88 0.20 -5.24
N ALA A 43 -8.50 -0.17 -4.12
CA ALA A 43 -8.82 0.74 -3.03
C ALA A 43 -7.87 0.47 -1.86
N LEU A 44 -7.19 1.50 -1.38
CA LEU A 44 -6.17 1.40 -0.34
C LEU A 44 -6.49 2.32 0.84
N PRO A 45 -6.29 1.86 2.09
CA PRO A 45 -6.44 2.72 3.26
C PRO A 45 -5.36 3.81 3.25
N ASP A 46 -5.78 5.03 3.53
CA ASP A 46 -4.88 6.13 3.86
C ASP A 46 -4.70 6.19 5.37
N LYS A 47 -3.49 5.84 5.83
CA LYS A 47 -3.15 5.78 7.25
C LYS A 47 -3.54 7.03 8.04
N ARG A 48 -3.61 8.19 7.38
CA ARG A 48 -3.93 9.47 8.02
C ARG A 48 -5.34 9.51 8.59
N TYR A 49 -6.20 8.60 8.13
CA TYR A 49 -7.63 8.56 8.44
C TYR A 49 -8.08 7.19 8.96
N THR A 50 -7.16 6.28 9.27
CA THR A 50 -7.44 4.93 9.79
C THR A 50 -6.75 4.68 11.13
N PHE A 51 -6.93 3.49 11.70
CA PHE A 51 -6.19 3.04 12.88
C PHE A 51 -4.67 2.93 12.64
N ASP A 52 -4.18 2.98 11.39
CA ASP A 52 -2.74 3.02 11.09
C ASP A 52 -2.09 4.38 11.38
N LEU A 53 -2.82 5.31 12.00
CA LEU A 53 -2.41 6.69 12.24
C LEU A 53 -1.02 6.83 12.87
N ASN A 54 -0.69 5.96 13.82
CA ASN A 54 0.59 5.98 14.52
C ASN A 54 1.65 5.07 13.88
N CYS A 55 1.28 4.21 12.92
CA CYS A 55 2.22 3.36 12.20
C CYS A 55 3.14 4.20 11.29
N GLN A 56 4.36 3.75 11.07
CA GLN A 56 5.29 4.40 10.13
C GLN A 56 4.95 4.00 8.69
N VAL A 57 5.12 4.93 7.73
CA VAL A 57 4.95 4.60 6.31
C VAL A 57 5.99 3.58 5.86
N SER A 58 5.58 2.66 5.00
CA SER A 58 6.48 1.64 4.47
C SER A 58 7.58 2.25 3.59
N THR A 59 8.76 1.63 3.60
CA THR A 59 9.93 2.09 2.86
C THR A 59 10.21 1.22 1.63
N LEU A 60 10.95 1.79 0.66
CA LEU A 60 11.33 1.03 -0.54
C LEU A 60 12.23 -0.16 -0.19
N GLY A 61 13.14 -0.02 0.78
CA GLY A 61 13.99 -1.13 1.24
C GLY A 61 13.18 -2.31 1.76
N GLN A 62 12.14 -2.05 2.56
CA GLN A 62 11.21 -3.06 3.05
C GLN A 62 10.45 -3.74 1.91
N LEU A 63 9.99 -2.97 0.91
CA LEU A 63 9.31 -3.49 -0.27
C LEU A 63 10.20 -4.43 -1.08
N ILE A 64 11.47 -4.05 -1.27
CA ILE A 64 12.45 -4.86 -2.01
C ILE A 64 12.87 -6.10 -1.22
N GLU A 65 13.05 -6.00 0.10
CA GLU A 65 13.32 -7.16 0.97
C GLU A 65 12.21 -8.20 0.85
N ALA A 66 10.94 -7.80 1.02
CA ALA A 66 9.81 -8.72 0.94
C ALA A 66 9.73 -9.45 -0.41
N ASP A 67 10.10 -8.75 -1.49
CA ASP A 67 10.13 -9.30 -2.84
C ASP A 67 11.29 -10.29 -3.04
N LEU A 68 12.51 -9.92 -2.65
CA LEU A 68 13.71 -10.75 -2.77
C LEU A 68 13.67 -12.00 -1.88
N CYS A 69 13.13 -11.86 -0.67
CA CYS A 69 12.95 -12.96 0.27
C CYS A 69 11.65 -13.74 0.04
N ASN A 70 10.83 -13.32 -0.94
CA ASN A 70 9.58 -13.95 -1.33
C ASN A 70 8.65 -14.24 -0.14
N PHE A 71 8.34 -13.20 0.65
CA PHE A 71 7.46 -13.35 1.81
C PHE A 71 6.11 -13.94 1.41
N ASN A 72 5.73 -15.04 2.05
CA ASN A 72 4.47 -15.76 1.85
C ASN A 72 3.53 -15.67 3.06
N ILE A 73 4.05 -15.21 4.21
CA ILE A 73 3.32 -14.81 5.41
C ILE A 73 3.88 -13.47 5.90
N PRO A 74 3.12 -12.67 6.68
CA PRO A 74 3.63 -11.44 7.26
C PRO A 74 4.92 -11.71 8.04
N SER A 75 5.97 -10.94 7.74
CA SER A 75 7.24 -11.07 8.47
C SER A 75 7.09 -10.60 9.91
N ILE A 76 8.05 -10.99 10.77
CA ILE A 76 8.11 -10.53 12.16
C ILE A 76 8.00 -9.01 12.22
N ARG A 77 8.78 -8.29 11.40
CA ARG A 77 8.75 -6.83 11.35
C ARG A 77 7.36 -6.28 10.99
N GLN A 78 6.75 -6.82 9.92
CA GLN A 78 5.43 -6.37 9.44
C GLN A 78 4.36 -6.53 10.52
N MET A 79 4.27 -7.71 11.13
CA MET A 79 3.30 -8.00 12.18
C MET A 79 3.59 -7.20 13.46
N PHE A 80 4.86 -7.14 13.90
CA PHE A 80 5.25 -6.53 15.17
C PHE A 80 4.99 -5.02 15.15
N ASP A 81 5.45 -4.34 14.09
CA ASP A 81 5.26 -2.89 13.95
C ASP A 81 3.78 -2.52 13.89
N HIS A 82 2.96 -3.31 13.19
CA HIS A 82 1.53 -3.09 13.11
C HIS A 82 0.87 -3.29 14.50
N THR A 83 1.07 -4.45 15.12
CA THR A 83 0.48 -4.78 16.44
C THR A 83 0.82 -3.75 17.51
N LEU A 84 2.05 -3.24 17.48
CA LEU A 84 2.54 -2.24 18.44
C LEU A 84 1.89 -0.86 18.22
N ASN A 85 1.73 -0.44 16.95
CA ASN A 85 1.47 0.95 16.63
C ASN A 85 0.03 1.24 16.18
N ILE A 86 -0.83 0.26 15.91
CA ILE A 86 -2.23 0.57 15.58
C ILE A 86 -2.88 1.40 16.69
N ALA A 87 -3.64 2.42 16.30
CA ALA A 87 -4.27 3.39 17.19
C ALA A 87 -5.70 2.97 17.55
N LYS A 88 -6.16 3.33 18.75
CA LYS A 88 -7.53 3.09 19.20
C LYS A 88 -8.52 4.10 18.60
N ILE A 89 -8.73 4.01 17.28
CA ILE A 89 -9.64 4.89 16.54
C ILE A 89 -10.29 4.14 15.36
N GLU A 90 -11.57 4.40 15.12
CA GLU A 90 -12.27 3.87 13.96
C GLU A 90 -11.89 4.63 12.67
N PRO A 91 -11.78 3.95 11.52
CA PRO A 91 -11.58 4.61 10.23
C PRO A 91 -12.60 5.73 9.98
N GLY A 92 -12.13 6.86 9.49
CA GLY A 92 -12.96 8.04 9.20
C GLY A 92 -13.43 8.85 10.42
N ALA A 93 -13.22 8.37 11.65
CA ALA A 93 -13.65 9.10 12.86
C ALA A 93 -13.00 10.49 12.99
N ILE A 94 -11.82 10.68 12.40
CA ILE A 94 -11.08 11.96 12.33
C ILE A 94 -11.88 13.05 11.60
N TRP A 95 -12.78 12.67 10.68
CA TRP A 95 -13.64 13.63 9.98
C TRP A 95 -14.83 14.10 10.81
N GLN A 96 -15.27 13.29 11.78
CA GLN A 96 -16.48 13.55 12.55
C GLN A 96 -16.18 14.36 13.81
N ASN A 97 -15.03 14.12 14.43
CA ASN A 97 -14.64 14.74 15.69
C ASN A 97 -13.23 15.34 15.55
N PRO A 98 -12.95 16.51 16.15
CA PRO A 98 -11.59 16.99 16.30
C PRO A 98 -10.79 15.98 17.13
N VAL A 99 -9.92 15.21 16.48
CA VAL A 99 -9.01 14.29 17.14
C VAL A 99 -7.61 14.87 17.04
N ASN A 100 -6.84 14.82 18.13
CA ASN A 100 -5.40 15.03 18.08
C ASN A 100 -4.72 13.66 17.88
N PRO A 101 -4.17 13.36 16.70
CA PRO A 101 -3.46 12.11 16.43
C PRO A 101 -2.40 11.77 17.48
N ALA A 102 -1.70 12.79 17.99
CA ALA A 102 -0.59 12.60 18.93
C ALA A 102 -1.03 12.12 20.31
N THR A 103 -2.33 12.16 20.62
CA THR A 103 -2.87 11.73 21.92
C THR A 103 -3.60 10.40 21.87
N ILE A 104 -3.73 9.77 20.70
CA ILE A 104 -4.46 8.50 20.58
C ILE A 104 -3.55 7.35 21.05
N PRO A 105 -3.95 6.59 22.08
CA PRO A 105 -3.16 5.46 22.55
C PRO A 105 -3.18 4.32 21.52
N PRO A 106 -2.19 3.41 21.59
CA PRO A 106 -2.26 2.16 20.85
C PRO A 106 -3.54 1.38 21.17
N TYR A 107 -4.08 0.65 20.19
CA TYR A 107 -5.30 -0.15 20.32
C TYR A 107 -5.22 -1.14 21.48
N ASN A 108 -4.06 -1.81 21.61
CA ASN A 108 -3.77 -2.78 22.65
C ASN A 108 -3.21 -2.15 23.94
N GLY A 109 -3.07 -0.83 24.02
CA GLY A 109 -2.47 -0.12 25.16
C GLY A 109 -1.10 -0.68 25.54
N ASP A 110 -0.82 -0.76 26.84
CA ASP A 110 0.46 -1.28 27.39
C ASP A 110 0.71 -2.76 27.05
N PHE A 111 -0.34 -3.52 26.69
CA PHE A 111 -0.23 -4.93 26.30
C PHE A 111 0.34 -5.13 24.89
N ALA A 112 0.38 -4.08 24.07
CA ALA A 112 0.81 -4.13 22.68
C ALA A 112 2.22 -4.73 22.52
N LEU A 113 3.16 -4.34 23.39
CA LEU A 113 4.55 -4.80 23.31
C LEU A 113 4.67 -6.30 23.62
N TRP A 114 3.98 -6.77 24.66
CA TRP A 114 3.97 -8.19 25.02
C TRP A 114 3.33 -9.02 23.91
N LEU A 115 2.20 -8.56 23.37
CA LEU A 115 1.49 -9.26 22.30
C LEU A 115 2.35 -9.37 21.03
N ALA A 116 2.96 -8.26 20.61
CA ALA A 116 3.83 -8.22 19.44
C ALA A 116 5.04 -9.17 19.62
N GLU A 117 5.66 -9.21 20.80
CA GLU A 117 6.76 -10.13 21.09
C GLU A 117 6.31 -11.60 21.09
N ALA A 118 5.17 -11.90 21.71
CA ALA A 118 4.62 -13.25 21.73
C ALA A 118 4.32 -13.76 20.31
N GLN A 119 3.69 -12.93 19.47
CA GLN A 119 3.41 -13.27 18.08
C GLN A 119 4.71 -13.43 17.26
N ALA A 120 5.72 -12.59 17.49
CA ALA A 120 7.00 -12.71 16.80
C ALA A 120 7.71 -14.03 17.10
N LYS A 121 7.68 -14.47 18.36
CA LYS A 121 8.23 -15.78 18.77
C LYS A 121 7.50 -16.93 18.06
N GLU A 122 6.18 -16.85 17.93
CA GLU A 122 5.37 -17.87 17.23
C GLU A 122 5.61 -17.88 15.71
N ILE A 123 5.78 -16.72 15.07
CA ILE A 123 6.16 -16.65 13.65
C ILE A 123 7.53 -17.33 13.46
N MET A 124 8.52 -16.99 14.28
CA MET A 124 9.87 -17.53 14.16
C MET A 124 9.93 -19.04 14.42
N ALA A 125 9.26 -19.52 15.47
CA ALA A 125 9.33 -20.92 15.87
C ALA A 125 8.48 -21.84 14.99
N ASN A 126 7.28 -21.38 14.60
CA ASN A 126 6.24 -22.24 14.04
C ASN A 126 5.76 -21.81 12.65
N GLY A 127 6.26 -20.69 12.10
CA GLY A 127 5.76 -20.14 10.84
C GLY A 127 4.28 -19.73 10.92
N ARG A 128 3.80 -19.40 12.12
CA ARG A 128 2.38 -19.10 12.35
C ARG A 128 1.98 -17.82 11.61
N TYR A 129 0.87 -17.88 10.89
CA TYR A 129 0.27 -16.70 10.26
C TYR A 129 -0.46 -15.85 11.31
N TYR A 130 -0.17 -14.55 11.31
CA TYR A 130 -0.93 -13.52 12.01
C TYR A 130 -1.31 -12.45 11.01
N ASP A 131 -2.59 -12.11 10.95
CA ASP A 131 -3.06 -11.06 10.07
C ASP A 131 -2.59 -9.68 10.56
N SER A 132 -2.18 -8.82 9.64
CA SER A 132 -1.68 -7.48 9.92
C SER A 132 -1.65 -6.64 8.64
N HIS A 133 -1.77 -5.32 8.76
CA HIS A 133 -1.34 -4.44 7.69
C HIS A 133 0.19 -4.51 7.57
N CYS A 134 0.65 -5.35 6.66
CA CYS A 134 2.03 -5.51 6.22
C CYS A 134 2.61 -4.22 5.63
N TRP A 135 1.74 -3.35 5.12
CA TRP A 135 2.11 -2.12 4.47
C TRP A 135 1.23 -0.96 4.88
N ILE A 136 1.86 0.19 5.05
CA ILE A 136 1.24 1.39 5.59
C ILE A 136 1.49 2.53 4.62
N TYR A 137 0.41 3.12 4.12
CA TYR A 137 0.46 4.06 3.02
C TYR A 137 -0.24 5.37 3.34
N THR A 138 0.33 6.43 2.78
CA THR A 138 -0.41 7.61 2.33
C THR A 138 -0.45 7.55 0.80
N PRO A 139 -1.38 8.28 0.15
CA PRO A 139 -1.41 8.43 -1.30
C PRO A 139 -0.02 8.77 -1.89
N GLU A 140 0.67 9.73 -1.28
CA GLU A 140 1.99 10.19 -1.71
C GLU A 140 3.08 9.12 -1.50
N SER A 141 3.10 8.46 -0.34
CA SER A 141 4.13 7.46 -0.05
C SER A 141 3.97 6.22 -0.91
N PHE A 142 2.73 5.81 -1.21
CA PHE A 142 2.45 4.70 -2.13
C PHE A 142 2.96 5.00 -3.54
N LEU A 143 2.66 6.18 -4.08
CA LEU A 143 3.19 6.60 -5.39
C LEU A 143 4.73 6.63 -5.41
N LYS A 144 5.38 7.11 -4.35
CA LYS A 144 6.86 7.07 -4.25
C LYS A 144 7.41 5.64 -4.24
N LEU A 145 6.75 4.70 -3.58
CA LEU A 145 7.12 3.29 -3.59
C LEU A 145 6.98 2.68 -4.98
N LEU A 146 5.85 2.93 -5.66
CA LEU A 146 5.65 2.48 -7.04
C LEU A 146 6.69 3.10 -7.99
N ARG A 147 7.04 4.37 -7.80
CA ARG A 147 8.10 5.04 -8.58
C ARG A 147 9.44 4.34 -8.41
N GLY A 148 9.81 4.00 -7.17
CA GLY A 148 11.02 3.24 -6.88
C GLY A 148 11.00 1.86 -7.52
N ALA A 149 9.89 1.13 -7.39
CA ALA A 149 9.73 -0.19 -8.00
C ALA A 149 9.77 -0.15 -9.54
N ALA A 150 9.19 0.89 -10.17
CA ALA A 150 9.25 1.13 -11.61
C ALA A 150 10.68 1.40 -12.08
N LEU A 151 11.42 2.28 -11.39
CA LEU A 151 12.83 2.56 -11.72
C LEU A 151 13.73 1.32 -11.61
N LEU A 152 13.42 0.43 -10.66
CA LEU A 152 14.08 -0.86 -10.48
C LEU A 152 13.60 -1.96 -11.44
N GLY A 153 12.61 -1.68 -12.30
CA GLY A 153 12.05 -2.66 -13.25
C GLY A 153 11.24 -3.78 -12.59
N ARG A 154 10.72 -3.57 -11.37
CA ARG A 154 9.98 -4.58 -10.59
C ARG A 154 8.46 -4.38 -10.59
N PHE A 155 7.98 -3.35 -11.26
CA PHE A 155 6.56 -3.02 -11.36
C PHE A 155 6.13 -3.01 -12.83
N GLY A 156 5.22 -3.92 -13.20
CA GLY A 156 4.90 -4.21 -14.60
C GLY A 156 3.66 -3.53 -15.17
N TYR A 157 3.02 -2.62 -14.43
CA TYR A 157 1.76 -1.99 -14.85
C TYR A 157 1.96 -0.56 -15.33
N GLU A 158 1.14 -0.11 -16.28
CA GLU A 158 0.93 1.32 -16.50
C GLU A 158 0.01 1.89 -15.41
N ILE A 159 0.20 3.16 -15.04
CA ILE A 159 -0.73 3.89 -14.16
C ILE A 159 -1.80 4.53 -15.04
N ALA A 160 -3.02 4.00 -15.03
CA ALA A 160 -4.12 4.49 -15.85
C ALA A 160 -4.90 5.63 -15.19
N ALA A 161 -5.13 5.54 -13.88
CA ALA A 161 -5.78 6.59 -13.10
C ALA A 161 -5.32 6.54 -11.63
N PHE A 162 -5.46 7.66 -10.93
CA PHE A 162 -5.17 7.77 -9.52
C PHE A 162 -6.08 8.84 -8.90
N ASP A 163 -6.79 8.46 -7.84
CA ASP A 163 -7.69 9.33 -7.10
C ASP A 163 -7.21 9.44 -5.66
N ASN A 164 -6.82 10.65 -5.27
CA ASN A 164 -6.35 10.94 -3.92
C ASN A 164 -7.51 10.86 -2.90
N THR A 165 -7.19 10.65 -1.62
CA THR A 165 -8.20 10.62 -0.55
C THR A 165 -8.99 11.93 -0.51
N ALA A 166 -10.30 11.85 -0.72
CA ALA A 166 -11.19 12.99 -0.70
C ALA A 166 -11.55 13.41 0.74
N PRO A 167 -11.95 14.68 0.98
CA PRO A 167 -12.47 15.08 2.28
C PRO A 167 -13.68 14.25 2.70
N GLY A 168 -13.64 13.70 3.92
CA GLY A 168 -14.68 12.80 4.43
C GLY A 168 -14.41 11.31 4.19
N ASP A 169 -13.45 10.96 3.34
CA ASP A 169 -13.06 9.58 3.04
C ASP A 169 -11.78 9.16 3.77
N PHE A 170 -11.51 7.86 3.84
CA PHE A 170 -10.32 7.30 4.48
C PHE A 170 -9.46 6.44 3.54
N GLU A 171 -9.82 6.38 2.27
CA GLU A 171 -9.17 5.55 1.26
C GLU A 171 -8.86 6.34 -0.01
N PHE A 172 -7.91 5.84 -0.79
CA PHE A 172 -7.54 6.36 -2.09
C PHE A 172 -7.52 5.23 -3.12
N PHE A 173 -7.61 5.60 -4.39
CA PHE A 173 -7.78 4.64 -5.47
C PHE A 173 -6.67 4.75 -6.50
N ILE A 174 -6.31 3.61 -7.07
CA ILE A 174 -5.43 3.55 -8.22
C ILE A 174 -5.97 2.54 -9.23
N THR A 175 -5.95 2.92 -10.49
CA THR A 175 -6.24 2.03 -11.60
C THR A 175 -4.94 1.74 -12.32
N LEU A 176 -4.56 0.47 -12.33
CA LEU A 176 -3.42 -0.05 -13.05
C LEU A 176 -3.89 -0.69 -14.36
N ARG A 177 -3.07 -0.64 -15.41
CA ARG A 177 -3.36 -1.30 -16.68
C ARG A 177 -2.24 -2.24 -17.06
N LYS A 178 -2.56 -3.46 -17.48
CA LYS A 178 -1.58 -4.38 -18.07
C LYS A 178 -1.15 -3.80 -19.44
N PRO A 179 0.16 -3.59 -19.69
CA PRO A 179 0.62 -3.06 -20.96
C PRO A 179 0.28 -3.99 -22.14
N GLU A 180 0.21 -3.41 -23.34
CA GLU A 180 0.14 -4.18 -24.58
C GLU A 180 1.41 -5.03 -24.77
N PRO A 181 1.31 -6.20 -25.43
CA PRO A 181 2.47 -7.05 -25.67
C PRO A 181 3.52 -6.31 -26.52
N GLY A 182 4.79 -6.49 -26.18
CA GLY A 182 5.90 -5.89 -26.94
C GLY A 182 6.20 -4.42 -26.62
N LEU A 183 5.55 -3.82 -25.61
CA LEU A 183 5.97 -2.51 -25.10
C LEU A 183 7.41 -2.59 -24.58
N ASP A 184 8.28 -1.68 -25.06
CA ASP A 184 9.66 -1.56 -24.61
C ASP A 184 9.72 -1.28 -23.08
N PRO A 185 10.50 -2.04 -22.29
CA PRO A 185 10.60 -1.82 -20.84
C PRO A 185 11.05 -0.41 -20.44
N GLU A 186 11.93 0.23 -21.22
CA GLU A 186 12.34 1.62 -20.91
C GLU A 186 11.23 2.62 -21.24
N GLU A 187 10.44 2.38 -22.28
CA GLU A 187 9.23 3.14 -22.56
C GLU A 187 8.18 2.99 -21.46
N LEU A 188 7.92 1.76 -20.99
CA LEU A 188 7.03 1.51 -19.86
C LEU A 188 7.48 2.30 -18.62
N LYS A 189 8.77 2.23 -18.29
CA LYS A 189 9.36 2.95 -17.15
C LYS A 189 9.17 4.46 -17.29
N ARG A 190 9.41 5.04 -18.48
CA ARG A 190 9.19 6.47 -18.74
C ARG A 190 7.73 6.87 -18.49
N ARG A 191 6.78 6.08 -19.02
CA ARG A 191 5.33 6.33 -18.83
C ARG A 191 4.92 6.26 -17.37
N GLN A 192 5.39 5.23 -16.65
CA GLN A 192 5.14 5.06 -15.22
C GLN A 192 5.66 6.25 -14.43
N VAL A 193 6.92 6.62 -14.61
CA VAL A 193 7.55 7.74 -13.88
C VAL A 193 6.82 9.05 -14.18
N TYR A 194 6.50 9.32 -15.45
CA TYR A 194 5.75 10.51 -15.84
C TYR A 194 4.37 10.57 -15.15
N ALA A 195 3.58 9.50 -15.25
CA ALA A 195 2.25 9.45 -14.64
C ALA A 195 2.30 9.62 -13.12
N ILE A 196 3.29 9.01 -12.47
CA ILE A 196 3.49 9.14 -11.01
C ILE A 196 3.89 10.57 -10.64
N ASP A 197 4.85 11.18 -11.35
CA ASP A 197 5.34 12.52 -11.03
C ASP A 197 4.25 13.58 -11.23
N VAL A 198 3.38 13.42 -12.23
CA VAL A 198 2.19 14.27 -12.41
C VAL A 198 1.25 14.18 -11.20
N ASN A 199 0.95 12.96 -10.73
CA ASN A 199 0.06 12.77 -9.58
C ASN A 199 0.68 13.28 -8.27
N LEU A 200 1.98 13.09 -8.07
CA LEU A 200 2.71 13.66 -6.93
C LEU A 200 2.66 15.20 -6.95
N GLY A 201 2.80 15.82 -8.13
CA GLY A 201 2.65 17.25 -8.32
C GLY A 201 1.25 17.76 -7.96
N ALA A 202 0.21 17.05 -8.38
CA ALA A 202 -1.18 17.37 -8.05
C ALA A 202 -1.44 17.31 -6.53
N ILE A 203 -0.94 16.27 -5.84
CA ILE A 203 -1.04 16.15 -4.38
C ILE A 203 -0.32 17.32 -3.69
N ALA A 204 0.89 17.66 -4.13
CA ALA A 204 1.67 18.76 -3.56
C ALA A 204 0.96 20.11 -3.71
N GLU A 205 0.32 20.35 -4.86
CA GLU A 205 -0.44 21.57 -5.12
C GLU A 205 -1.68 21.67 -4.23
N VAL A 206 -2.41 20.57 -4.01
CA VAL A 206 -3.54 20.54 -3.07
C VAL A 206 -3.08 20.88 -1.65
N LYS A 207 -1.98 20.28 -1.19
CA LYS A 207 -1.41 20.58 0.13
C LYS A 207 -0.99 22.05 0.27
N ARG A 208 -0.35 22.60 -0.77
CA ARG A 208 0.08 24.00 -0.81
C ARG A 208 -1.12 24.94 -0.69
N LYS A 209 -2.20 24.69 -1.45
CA LYS A 209 -3.43 25.49 -1.38
C LYS A 209 -4.09 25.40 -0.01
N ALA A 210 -4.20 24.20 0.57
CA ALA A 210 -4.77 24.01 1.90
C ALA A 210 -3.99 24.78 2.98
N ALA A 211 -2.66 24.78 2.91
CA ALA A 211 -1.82 25.53 3.85
C ALA A 211 -2.02 27.07 3.75
N LEU A 212 -2.24 27.61 2.54
CA LEU A 212 -2.51 29.03 2.35
C LEU A 212 -3.87 29.49 2.90
N VAL A 213 -4.86 28.60 2.91
CA VAL A 213 -6.22 28.89 3.44
C VAL A 213 -6.26 28.78 4.97
N ALA A 214 -5.28 28.12 5.59
CA ALA A 214 -5.16 27.96 7.04
C ALA A 214 -4.38 29.09 7.73
N LEU A 215 -3.88 30.08 6.98
CA LEU A 215 -3.20 31.29 7.44
C LEU A 215 -4.18 32.47 7.51
#